data_AF-A0A6B2G8G9-F1
#
_entry.id   AF-A0A6B2G8G9-F1
#
_cell.length_a   1.000
_cell.length_b   1.000
_cell.length_c   1.000
_cell.angle_alpha   90.00
_cell.angle_beta   90.00
_cell.angle_gamma   90.00
#
_symmetry.space_group_name_H-M   'P 1'
#
loop_
_entity.id
_entity.type
_entity.pdbx_description
1 polymer ?
#
loop_
_entity_poly.entity_id
_entity_poly.type
_entity_poly.pdbx_seq_one_letter_code
_entity_poly.pdbx_strand_id
1 'polypeptide(L)'
;VMKSEINSYTCFSRLMTKMWPRFPRNDQQQIFSQLLSDITQTFDIALWERLISESDEHLFIFTYRWFLLNFKREFDYHETLLIWELIWAGEKYISPYFATIVGYALLTFNRGNIIYHDLSLTDTISLVQGKMMRMTTETRKNRRISLFMTYIHECTRKIEHQPKNLKHCI
;
A
#
# COMPACT_ATOMS: atom_id res chain seq x y z
N VAL A 1 -7.03 21.29 4.45
CA VAL A 1 -5.76 21.91 4.90
C VAL A 1 -6.01 22.63 6.21
N MET A 2 -5.19 22.37 7.25
CA MET A 2 -5.30 23.12 8.50
C MET A 2 -4.84 24.56 8.28
N LYS A 3 -5.66 25.53 8.71
CA LYS A 3 -5.42 26.97 8.50
C LYS A 3 -4.60 27.64 9.62
N SER A 4 -4.29 26.90 10.69
CA SER A 4 -3.51 27.36 11.83
C SER A 4 -2.20 26.60 11.92
N GLU A 5 -1.10 27.33 12.09
CA GLU A 5 0.24 26.77 12.27
C GLU A 5 0.32 25.90 13.54
N ILE A 6 -0.27 26.35 14.64
CA ILE A 6 -0.25 25.63 15.93
C ILE A 6 -0.94 24.27 15.80
N ASN A 7 -2.10 24.24 15.14
CA ASN A 7 -2.83 22.98 14.89
C ASN A 7 -2.04 22.08 13.93
N SER A 8 -1.44 22.67 12.90
CA SER A 8 -0.59 21.97 11.93
C SER A 8 0.60 21.31 12.62
N TYR A 9 1.31 22.05 13.46
CA TYR A 9 2.44 21.56 14.25
C TYR A 9 2.03 20.44 15.20
N THR A 10 0.93 20.62 15.93
CA THR A 10 0.48 19.64 16.93
C THR A 10 0.06 18.32 16.28
N CYS A 11 -0.71 18.36 15.19
CA CYS A 11 -1.05 17.14 14.46
C CYS A 11 0.17 16.52 13.80
N PHE A 12 1.07 17.32 13.22
CA PHE A 12 2.29 16.81 12.61
C PHE A 12 3.19 16.12 13.64
N SER A 13 3.39 16.72 14.82
CA SER A 13 4.16 16.12 15.90
C SER A 13 3.61 14.74 16.29
N ARG A 14 2.29 14.64 16.53
CA ARG A 14 1.63 13.35 16.82
C ARG A 14 1.74 12.33 15.70
N LEU A 15 1.60 12.79 14.44
CA LEU A 15 1.77 11.95 13.27
C LEU A 15 3.20 11.39 13.20
N MET A 16 4.21 12.23 13.43
CA MET A 16 5.62 11.83 13.42
C MET A 16 5.95 10.87 14.56
N THR A 17 5.36 11.02 15.74
CA THR A 17 5.50 10.02 16.82
C THR A 17 4.97 8.65 16.37
N LYS A 18 3.84 8.61 15.66
CA LYS A 18 3.28 7.36 15.12
C LYS A 18 4.11 6.78 13.97
N MET A 19 4.65 7.63 13.10
CA MET A 19 5.46 7.20 11.95
C MET A 19 6.90 6.88 12.33
N TRP A 20 7.37 7.28 13.52
CA TRP A 20 8.74 7.08 13.99
C TRP A 20 9.28 5.66 13.75
N PRO A 21 8.54 4.58 14.07
CA PRO A 21 9.01 3.20 13.85
C PRO A 21 9.27 2.85 12.37
N ARG A 22 8.73 3.60 11.42
CA ARG A 22 8.88 3.35 9.97
C ARG A 22 10.09 4.02 9.33
N PHE A 23 10.81 4.87 10.06
CA PHE A 23 12.00 5.52 9.55
C PHE A 23 13.19 4.54 9.50
N PRO A 24 14.13 4.71 8.55
CA PRO A 24 15.17 3.72 8.21
C PRO A 24 16.15 3.32 9.31
N ARG A 25 16.08 3.92 10.50
CA ARG A 25 16.84 3.47 11.67
C ARG A 25 16.19 2.28 12.39
N ASN A 26 14.99 1.88 11.96
CA ASN A 26 14.18 0.85 12.62
C ASN A 26 13.91 -0.28 11.62
N ASP A 27 14.11 -1.53 12.05
CA ASP A 27 13.98 -2.74 11.22
C ASP A 27 12.54 -3.01 10.72
N GLN A 28 11.56 -2.20 11.12
CA GLN A 28 10.16 -2.38 10.74
C GLN A 28 9.91 -2.28 9.23
N GLN A 29 10.77 -1.59 8.49
CA GLN A 29 10.63 -1.47 7.04
C GLN A 29 10.76 -2.83 6.35
N GLN A 30 11.69 -3.67 6.82
CA GLN A 30 11.86 -5.01 6.32
C GLN A 30 10.65 -5.88 6.64
N ILE A 31 10.03 -5.67 7.81
CA ILE A 31 8.80 -6.35 8.21
C ILE A 31 7.66 -6.04 7.22
N PHE A 32 7.38 -4.76 6.92
CA PHE A 32 6.32 -4.41 5.96
C PHE A 32 6.55 -5.02 4.57
N SER A 33 7.80 -5.02 4.11
CA SER A 33 8.21 -5.61 2.83
C SER A 33 8.01 -7.14 2.81
N GLN A 34 8.38 -7.83 3.89
CA GLN A 34 8.19 -9.29 4.04
C GLN A 34 6.72 -9.65 4.09
N LEU A 35 5.94 -8.98 4.94
CA LEU A 35 4.50 -9.23 5.06
C LEU A 35 3.78 -9.01 3.72
N LEU A 36 4.20 -8.03 2.92
CA LEU A 36 3.64 -7.81 1.59
C LEU A 36 3.96 -8.96 0.63
N SER A 37 5.20 -9.47 0.69
CA SER A 37 5.60 -10.67 -0.05
C SER A 37 4.72 -11.86 0.32
N ASP A 38 4.57 -12.13 1.62
CA ASP A 38 3.84 -13.29 2.14
C ASP A 38 2.35 -13.25 1.78
N ILE A 39 1.72 -12.07 1.92
CA ILE A 39 0.34 -11.86 1.49
C ILE A 39 0.21 -12.05 -0.02
N THR A 40 1.14 -11.51 -0.81
CA THR A 40 1.09 -11.66 -2.27
C THR A 40 1.26 -13.12 -2.68
N GLN A 41 2.21 -13.84 -2.10
CA GLN A 41 2.43 -15.27 -2.34
C GLN A 41 1.19 -16.10 -1.98
N THR A 42 0.55 -15.79 -0.85
CA THR A 42 -0.59 -16.56 -0.34
C THR A 42 -1.84 -16.35 -1.19
N PHE A 43 -2.11 -15.11 -1.62
CA PHE A 43 -3.38 -14.76 -2.29
C PHE A 43 -3.28 -14.61 -3.81
N ASP A 44 -2.09 -14.41 -4.38
CA ASP A 44 -1.88 -14.27 -5.82
C ASP A 44 -0.47 -14.75 -6.22
N ILE A 45 -0.27 -16.08 -6.16
CA ILE A 45 1.03 -16.69 -6.43
C ILE A 45 1.57 -16.37 -7.82
N ALA A 46 0.71 -16.25 -8.85
CA ALA A 46 1.13 -15.89 -10.19
C ALA A 46 1.73 -14.48 -10.27
N LEU A 47 1.17 -13.53 -9.52
CA LEU A 47 1.73 -12.18 -9.41
C LEU A 47 3.05 -12.20 -8.65
N TRP A 48 3.12 -12.98 -7.56
CA TRP A 48 4.33 -13.12 -6.77
C TRP A 48 5.48 -13.75 -7.56
N GLU A 49 5.23 -14.86 -8.26
CA GLU A 49 6.21 -15.53 -9.12
C GLU A 49 6.72 -14.60 -10.23
N ARG A 50 5.82 -13.84 -10.86
CA ARG A 50 6.23 -12.88 -11.88
C ARG A 50 7.16 -11.83 -11.32
N LEU A 51 6.83 -11.28 -10.15
CA LEU A 51 7.67 -10.32 -9.46
C LEU A 51 9.04 -10.95 -9.12
N ILE A 52 9.09 -12.16 -8.54
CA ILE A 52 10.34 -12.81 -8.12
C ILE A 52 11.22 -13.23 -9.27
N SER A 53 10.63 -13.63 -10.41
CA SER A 53 11.36 -14.16 -11.57
C SER A 53 12.44 -13.21 -12.11
N GLU A 54 12.40 -11.93 -11.75
CA GLU A 54 13.34 -10.91 -12.23
C GLU A 54 14.26 -10.33 -11.15
N SER A 55 14.20 -10.81 -9.90
CA SER A 55 15.03 -10.25 -8.82
C SER A 55 15.70 -11.32 -7.96
N ASP A 56 17.01 -11.21 -7.81
CA ASP A 56 17.76 -11.93 -6.79
C ASP A 56 17.53 -11.25 -5.42
N GLU A 57 16.84 -11.96 -4.53
CA GLU A 57 16.78 -11.77 -3.07
C GLU A 57 16.09 -10.51 -2.47
N HIS A 58 15.74 -9.49 -3.24
CA HIS A 58 15.29 -8.19 -2.69
C HIS A 58 13.98 -7.64 -3.27
N LEU A 59 13.05 -8.55 -3.60
CA LEU A 59 11.92 -8.27 -4.46
C LEU A 59 11.08 -7.04 -4.07
N PHE A 60 10.85 -6.82 -2.79
CA PHE A 60 9.91 -5.78 -2.33
C PHE A 60 10.59 -4.51 -1.80
N ILE A 61 11.92 -4.34 -1.97
CA ILE A 61 12.62 -3.10 -1.56
C ILE A 61 12.02 -1.87 -2.25
N PHE A 62 11.47 -2.00 -3.47
CA PHE A 62 10.80 -0.87 -4.14
C PHE A 62 9.59 -0.33 -3.37
N THR A 63 8.96 -1.16 -2.53
CA THR A 63 7.80 -0.79 -1.69
C THR A 63 8.19 -0.01 -0.45
N TYR A 64 9.50 0.12 -0.16
CA TYR A 64 10.03 0.99 0.89
C TYR A 64 9.38 2.38 0.89
N ARG A 65 9.29 2.99 -0.30
CA ARG A 65 8.74 4.33 -0.46
C ARG A 65 7.26 4.39 -0.07
N TRP A 66 6.51 3.32 -0.33
CA TRP A 66 5.09 3.26 -0.02
C TRP A 66 4.87 3.31 1.48
N PHE A 67 5.56 2.48 2.24
CA PHE A 67 5.39 2.40 3.69
C PHE A 67 6.01 3.59 4.41
N LEU A 68 7.16 4.11 3.94
CA LEU A 68 7.80 5.29 4.53
C LEU A 68 6.92 6.53 4.43
N LEU A 69 6.19 6.69 3.32
CA LEU A 69 5.40 7.89 3.05
C LEU A 69 3.88 7.66 3.17
N ASN A 70 3.46 6.51 3.72
CA ASN A 70 2.06 6.07 3.73
C ASN A 70 1.36 6.34 2.39
N PHE A 71 1.98 5.89 1.30
CA PHE A 71 1.50 5.99 -0.08
C PHE A 71 1.26 7.41 -0.62
N LYS A 72 1.73 8.47 0.07
CA LYS A 72 1.53 9.88 -0.36
C LYS A 72 2.00 10.19 -1.79
N ARG A 73 2.94 9.41 -2.33
CA ARG A 73 3.47 9.58 -3.70
C ARG A 73 2.65 8.84 -4.77
N GLU A 74 1.73 7.97 -4.36
CA GLU A 74 0.97 7.11 -5.27
C GLU A 74 -0.44 7.67 -5.54
N PHE A 75 -0.93 8.58 -4.69
CA PHE A 75 -2.27 9.16 -4.73
C PHE A 75 -2.24 10.69 -4.84
N ASP A 76 -3.30 11.29 -5.40
CA ASP A 76 -3.49 12.75 -5.36
C ASP A 76 -3.73 13.25 -3.93
N TYR A 77 -3.69 14.57 -3.72
CA TYR A 77 -3.81 15.16 -2.38
C TYR A 77 -5.08 14.72 -1.64
N HIS A 78 -6.25 14.82 -2.29
CA HIS A 78 -7.53 14.45 -1.69
C HIS A 78 -7.61 12.93 -1.42
N GLU A 79 -7.14 12.14 -2.37
CA GLU A 79 -7.09 10.67 -2.27
C GLU A 79 -6.19 10.20 -1.14
N THR A 80 -5.03 10.86 -0.98
CA THR A 80 -4.09 10.59 0.11
C THR A 80 -4.74 10.77 1.47
N LEU A 81 -5.58 11.79 1.66
CA LEU A 81 -6.27 12.02 2.93
C LEU A 81 -7.22 10.87 3.26
N LEU A 82 -8.02 10.42 2.28
CA LEU A 82 -8.92 9.28 2.45
C LEU A 82 -8.17 7.98 2.76
N ILE A 83 -7.05 7.74 2.06
CA ILE A 83 -6.20 6.57 2.30
C ILE A 83 -5.56 6.63 3.70
N TRP A 84 -5.15 7.81 4.16
CA TRP A 84 -4.61 7.98 5.51
C TRP A 84 -5.65 7.72 6.59
N GLU A 85 -6.86 8.25 6.43
CA GLU A 85 -7.98 7.98 7.35
C GLU A 85 -8.27 6.48 7.44
N LEU A 86 -8.29 5.80 6.28
CA LEU A 86 -8.50 4.36 6.22
C LEU A 86 -7.34 3.58 6.88
N ILE A 87 -6.09 3.93 6.59
CA ILE A 87 -4.92 3.28 7.19
C ILE A 87 -4.95 3.46 8.71
N TRP A 88 -5.22 4.67 9.20
CA TRP A 88 -5.24 4.92 10.64
C TRP A 88 -6.39 4.21 11.36
N ALA A 89 -7.56 4.11 10.73
CA ALA A 89 -8.67 3.32 11.27
C ALA A 89 -8.34 1.82 11.25
N GLY A 90 -7.86 1.30 10.13
CA GLY A 90 -7.49 -0.11 9.98
C GLY A 90 -6.37 -0.53 10.94
N GLU A 91 -5.37 0.33 11.14
CA GLU A 91 -4.30 0.11 12.13
C GLU A 91 -4.81 -0.01 13.57
N LYS A 92 -5.94 0.64 13.88
CA LYS A 92 -6.52 0.63 15.22
C LYS A 92 -7.49 -0.53 15.44
N TYR A 93 -8.26 -0.90 14.41
CA TYR A 93 -9.40 -1.81 14.55
C TYR A 93 -9.21 -3.18 13.90
N ILE A 94 -8.28 -3.31 12.94
CA ILE A 94 -8.09 -4.52 12.14
C ILE A 94 -6.71 -5.13 12.40
N SER A 95 -5.64 -4.38 12.10
CA SER A 95 -4.26 -4.87 12.21
C SER A 95 -3.23 -3.73 12.27
N PRO A 96 -2.21 -3.76 13.15
CA PRO A 96 -1.09 -2.80 13.12
C PRO A 96 -0.34 -2.73 11.78
N TYR A 97 -0.45 -3.75 10.93
CA TYR A 97 0.17 -3.81 9.60
C TYR A 97 -0.83 -3.56 8.46
N PHE A 98 -1.96 -2.91 8.73
CA PHE A 98 -3.00 -2.64 7.73
C PHE A 98 -2.48 -1.94 6.45
N ALA A 99 -1.44 -1.13 6.56
CA ALA A 99 -0.78 -0.52 5.40
C ALA A 99 -0.29 -1.57 4.37
N THR A 100 0.07 -2.77 4.81
CA THR A 100 0.46 -3.90 3.93
C THR A 100 -0.72 -4.38 3.10
N ILE A 101 -1.93 -4.41 3.65
CA ILE A 101 -3.17 -4.77 2.92
C ILE A 101 -3.44 -3.73 1.83
N VAL A 102 -3.23 -2.45 2.13
CA VAL A 102 -3.33 -1.36 1.13
C VAL A 102 -2.29 -1.53 0.02
N GLY A 103 -1.06 -1.92 0.37
CA GLY A 103 -0.01 -2.23 -0.61
C GLY A 103 -0.37 -3.41 -1.51
N TYR A 104 -0.92 -4.49 -0.94
CA TYR A 104 -1.39 -5.64 -1.70
C TYR A 104 -2.54 -5.27 -2.63
N ALA A 105 -3.52 -4.50 -2.15
CA ALA A 105 -4.62 -3.97 -2.95
C ALA A 105 -4.09 -3.13 -4.14
N LEU A 106 -3.04 -2.33 -3.92
CA LEU A 106 -2.43 -1.52 -4.98
C LEU A 106 -1.78 -2.37 -6.07
N LEU A 107 -1.08 -3.45 -5.70
CA LEU A 107 -0.48 -4.37 -6.66
C LEU A 107 -1.55 -5.12 -7.45
N THR A 108 -2.53 -5.68 -6.76
CA THR A 108 -3.60 -6.48 -7.37
C THR A 108 -4.55 -5.66 -8.22
N PHE A 109 -4.79 -4.39 -7.88
CA PHE A 109 -5.52 -3.46 -8.75
C PHE A 109 -4.83 -3.26 -10.11
N ASN A 110 -3.50 -3.35 -10.14
CA ASN A 110 -2.70 -3.25 -11.36
C ASN A 110 -2.36 -4.60 -11.99
N ARG A 111 -2.74 -5.72 -11.36
CA ARG A 111 -2.44 -7.10 -11.80
C ARG A 111 -2.74 -7.33 -13.27
N GLY A 112 -3.89 -6.86 -13.74
CA GLY A 112 -4.30 -7.02 -15.13
C GLY A 112 -3.26 -6.48 -16.12
N ASN A 113 -2.66 -5.33 -15.81
CA ASN A 113 -1.62 -4.74 -16.65
C ASN A 113 -0.28 -5.47 -16.51
N ILE A 114 0.07 -5.90 -15.29
CA ILE A 114 1.35 -6.56 -15.00
C ILE A 114 1.45 -7.89 -15.74
N ILE A 115 0.41 -8.73 -15.62
CA ILE A 115 0.40 -10.07 -16.22
C ILE A 115 0.15 -10.00 -17.73
N TYR A 116 -0.78 -9.15 -18.19
CA TYR A 116 -1.14 -9.10 -19.62
C TYR A 116 -0.02 -8.54 -20.50
N HIS A 117 0.75 -7.57 -20.00
CA HIS A 117 1.85 -6.96 -20.75
C HIS A 117 3.22 -7.57 -20.42
N ASP A 118 3.24 -8.63 -19.62
CA ASP A 118 4.46 -9.29 -19.16
C ASP A 118 5.50 -8.29 -18.63
N LEU A 119 5.04 -7.32 -17.82
CA LEU A 119 5.86 -6.18 -17.42
C LEU A 119 7.03 -6.63 -16.57
N SER A 120 8.22 -6.09 -16.88
CA SER A 120 9.38 -6.24 -16.01
C SER A 120 9.11 -5.63 -14.62
N LEU A 121 9.88 -6.00 -13.61
CA LEU A 121 9.87 -5.38 -12.28
C LEU A 121 10.04 -3.87 -12.41
N THR A 122 10.97 -3.42 -13.26
CA THR A 122 11.24 -2.00 -13.51
C THR A 122 10.01 -1.30 -14.12
N ASP A 123 9.31 -1.97 -15.05
CA ASP A 123 8.10 -1.43 -15.66
C ASP A 123 6.90 -1.46 -14.73
N THR A 124 6.81 -2.48 -13.86
CA THR A 124 5.79 -2.59 -12.82
C THR A 124 5.96 -1.49 -11.79
N ILE A 125 7.19 -1.26 -11.35
CA ILE A 125 7.55 -0.12 -10.49
C ILE A 125 7.15 1.17 -11.20
N SER A 126 7.56 1.39 -12.45
CA SER A 126 7.24 2.61 -13.19
C SER A 126 5.73 2.79 -13.42
N LEU A 127 4.98 1.70 -13.59
CA LEU A 127 3.53 1.70 -13.73
C LEU A 127 2.84 2.13 -12.44
N VAL A 128 3.18 1.51 -11.32
CA VAL A 128 2.55 1.86 -10.04
C VAL A 128 2.96 3.27 -9.62
N GLN A 129 4.24 3.61 -9.78
CA GLN A 129 4.79 4.91 -9.39
C GLN A 129 4.41 6.07 -10.32
N GLY A 130 4.15 5.80 -11.60
CA GLY A 130 3.99 6.83 -12.64
C GLY A 130 2.61 6.90 -13.28
N LYS A 131 1.84 5.80 -13.32
CA LYS A 131 0.55 5.75 -14.04
C LYS A 131 -0.68 5.93 -13.15
N MET A 132 -0.62 5.68 -11.83
CA MET A 132 -1.81 5.87 -10.98
C MET A 132 -2.29 7.33 -11.02
N MET A 133 -1.36 8.29 -11.11
CA MET A 133 -1.59 9.73 -11.11
C MET A 133 -1.90 10.36 -12.48
N ARG A 134 -1.67 9.67 -13.62
CA ARG A 134 -1.68 10.31 -14.95
C ARG A 134 -2.93 10.07 -15.80
N MET A 135 -3.80 9.14 -15.40
CA MET A 135 -4.96 8.79 -16.23
C MET A 135 -6.25 9.39 -15.65
N THR A 136 -6.69 10.45 -16.33
CA THR A 136 -8.08 10.89 -16.58
C THR A 136 -8.72 11.98 -15.69
N THR A 137 -9.68 12.67 -16.34
CA THR A 137 -10.55 13.77 -15.87
C THR A 137 -11.14 13.54 -14.47
N GLU A 138 -11.44 14.64 -13.78
CA GLU A 138 -11.87 14.71 -12.36
C GLU A 138 -13.02 13.73 -11.99
N THR A 139 -13.96 13.50 -12.91
CA THR A 139 -15.05 12.52 -12.77
C THR A 139 -14.60 11.06 -12.78
N ARG A 140 -13.52 10.71 -13.48
CA ARG A 140 -12.96 9.35 -13.46
C ARG A 140 -12.09 9.09 -12.23
N LYS A 141 -11.47 10.12 -11.64
CA LYS A 141 -10.70 10.01 -10.37
C LYS A 141 -11.58 9.56 -9.21
N ASN A 142 -12.73 10.23 -9.00
CA ASN A 142 -13.64 9.90 -7.90
C ASN A 142 -14.19 8.46 -7.98
N ARG A 143 -14.46 7.97 -9.19
CA ARG A 143 -14.92 6.58 -9.39
C ARG A 143 -13.81 5.56 -9.11
N ARG A 144 -12.55 5.89 -9.43
CA ARG A 144 -11.40 5.01 -9.19
C ARG A 144 -11.09 4.85 -7.71
N ILE A 145 -11.07 5.93 -6.92
CA ILE A 145 -10.80 5.78 -5.48
C ILE A 145 -11.93 5.03 -4.78
N SER A 146 -13.20 5.26 -5.15
CA SER A 146 -14.31 4.49 -4.61
C SER A 146 -14.16 2.99 -4.91
N LEU A 147 -13.83 2.63 -6.15
CA LEU A 147 -13.53 1.25 -6.53
C LEU A 147 -12.35 0.68 -5.75
N PHE A 148 -11.28 1.45 -5.58
CA PHE A 148 -10.10 1.03 -4.83
C PHE A 148 -10.41 0.80 -3.34
N MET A 149 -11.23 1.66 -2.72
CA MET A 149 -11.67 1.46 -1.33
C MET A 149 -12.54 0.20 -1.19
N THR A 150 -13.45 -0.05 -2.13
CA THR A 150 -14.22 -1.31 -2.17
C THR A 150 -13.28 -2.51 -2.33
N TYR A 151 -12.25 -2.39 -3.15
CA TYR A 151 -11.26 -3.42 -3.37
C TYR A 151 -10.43 -3.71 -2.11
N ILE A 152 -9.99 -2.67 -1.38
CA ILE A 152 -9.33 -2.83 -0.08
C ILE A 152 -10.25 -3.60 0.88
N HIS A 153 -11.52 -3.21 0.99
CA HIS A 153 -12.49 -3.90 1.84
C HIS A 153 -12.68 -5.38 1.44
N GLU A 154 -12.67 -5.70 0.15
CA GLU A 154 -12.70 -7.09 -0.33
C GLU A 154 -11.43 -7.86 0.07
N CYS A 155 -10.24 -7.25 -0.10
CA CYS A 155 -8.97 -7.84 0.33
C CYS A 155 -8.96 -8.08 1.85
N THR A 156 -9.42 -7.12 2.65
CA THR A 156 -9.54 -7.25 4.10
C THR A 156 -10.42 -8.44 4.47
N ARG A 157 -11.62 -8.56 3.89
CA ARG A 157 -12.51 -9.70 4.14
C ARG A 157 -11.89 -11.04 3.73
N LYS A 158 -11.20 -11.09 2.57
CA LYS A 158 -10.50 -12.30 2.11
C LYS A 158 -9.42 -12.75 3.09
N ILE A 159 -8.71 -11.80 3.70
CA ILE A 159 -7.68 -12.06 4.70
C ILE A 159 -8.29 -12.51 6.04
N GLU A 160 -9.38 -11.87 6.48
CA GLU A 160 -10.06 -12.20 7.75
C GLU A 160 -10.73 -13.59 7.75
N HIS A 161 -11.25 -14.06 6.61
CA HIS A 161 -11.98 -15.34 6.53
C HIS A 161 -11.09 -16.59 6.40
N GLN A 162 -9.75 -16.46 6.35
CA GLN A 162 -8.84 -17.61 6.24
C GLN A 162 -8.33 -18.09 7.62
N PRO A 163 -8.36 -19.40 7.93
CA PRO A 163 -7.93 -19.90 9.22
C PRO A 163 -6.40 -20.05 9.30
N LYS A 164 -5.81 -19.35 10.28
CA LYS A 164 -4.62 -19.72 11.07
C LYS A 164 -3.18 -19.50 10.54
N ASN A 165 -2.89 -19.24 9.27
CA ASN A 165 -1.48 -19.08 8.83
C ASN A 165 -0.93 -17.62 8.81
N LEU A 166 -1.78 -16.61 8.96
CA LEU A 166 -1.40 -15.19 8.81
C LEU A 166 -1.54 -14.36 10.10
N LYS A 167 -1.58 -14.99 11.29
CA LYS A 167 -1.66 -14.27 12.58
C LYS A 167 -0.49 -13.32 12.86
N HIS A 168 0.59 -13.40 12.09
CA HIS A 168 1.71 -12.47 12.16
C HIS A 168 1.52 -11.24 11.24
N CYS A 169 0.60 -11.31 10.28
CA CYS A 169 0.21 -10.22 9.38
C CYS A 169 -1.02 -9.44 9.85
N ILE A 170 -1.81 -10.01 10.78
CA ILE A 170 -2.98 -9.38 11.41
C ILE A 170 -2.59 -8.89 12.80
#